data_AF-A0A8H7LFP0-F1
#
_entry.id   AF-A0A8H7LFP0-F1
#
_cell.length_a   1.000
_cell.length_b   1.000
_cell.length_c   1.000
_cell.angle_alpha   90.00
_cell.angle_beta   90.00
_cell.angle_gamma   90.00
#
_symmetry.space_group_name_H-M   'P 1'
#
loop_
_entity.id
_entity.type
_entity.pdbx_description
1 polymer ?
#
loop_
_entity_poly.entity_id
_entity_poly.type
_entity_poly.pdbx_seq_one_letter_code
_entity_poly.pdbx_strand_id
1 'polypeptide(L)'
;MAPSHLKVHTSALERLMKERTMCLKEVEEGSKQIEEMKLREAESYEIKKQEELVRESQRAIVAVDIKLEKEKKCLSDIILDYDGAESLEAAKDVLKRYEIVFGAR
;
A
#
# COMPACT_ATOMS: atom_id res chain seq x y z
N MET A 1 -4.23 -4.73 -28.22
CA MET A 1 -5.45 -5.15 -27.48
C MET A 1 -5.40 -4.53 -26.10
N ALA A 2 -6.52 -4.08 -25.56
CA ALA A 2 -6.59 -3.62 -24.18
C ALA A 2 -6.41 -4.82 -23.22
N PRO A 3 -5.79 -4.63 -22.03
CA PRO A 3 -5.67 -5.69 -21.04
C PRO A 3 -7.05 -6.11 -20.51
N SER A 4 -7.20 -7.38 -20.14
CA SER A 4 -8.43 -7.89 -19.53
C SER A 4 -8.66 -7.28 -18.15
N HIS A 5 -9.92 -7.27 -17.70
CA HIS A 5 -10.28 -6.82 -16.35
C HIS A 5 -9.47 -7.57 -15.28
N LEU A 6 -9.32 -8.88 -15.42
CA LEU A 6 -8.48 -9.71 -14.53
C LEU A 6 -7.06 -9.16 -14.42
N LYS A 7 -6.39 -8.89 -15.55
CA LYS A 7 -5.00 -8.37 -15.58
C LYS A 7 -4.90 -6.95 -15.02
N VAL A 8 -5.89 -6.10 -15.31
CA VAL A 8 -5.95 -4.72 -14.80
C VAL A 8 -6.01 -4.73 -13.28
N HIS A 9 -6.97 -5.45 -12.71
CA HIS A 9 -7.19 -5.48 -11.26
C HIS A 9 -6.06 -6.22 -10.52
N THR A 10 -5.48 -7.27 -11.11
CA THR A 10 -4.28 -7.93 -10.57
C THR A 10 -3.11 -6.94 -10.47
N SER A 11 -2.84 -6.19 -11.55
CA SER A 11 -1.73 -5.22 -11.58
C SER A 11 -1.99 -4.02 -10.66
N ALA A 12 -3.24 -3.57 -10.56
CA ALA A 12 -3.62 -2.47 -9.68
C ALA A 12 -3.41 -2.83 -8.21
N LEU A 13 -3.84 -4.02 -7.79
CA LEU A 13 -3.63 -4.50 -6.42
C LEU A 13 -2.13 -4.60 -6.10
N GLU A 14 -1.31 -5.16 -6.99
CA GLU A 14 0.15 -5.22 -6.79
C GLU A 14 0.79 -3.82 -6.63
N ARG A 15 0.37 -2.85 -7.43
CA ARG A 15 0.88 -1.48 -7.36
C ARG A 15 0.52 -0.82 -6.04
N LEU A 16 -0.73 -0.97 -5.59
CA LEU A 16 -1.18 -0.43 -4.31
C LEU A 16 -0.44 -1.08 -3.13
N MET A 17 -0.15 -2.38 -3.20
CA MET A 17 0.64 -3.07 -2.16
C MET A 17 2.06 -2.51 -2.08
N LYS A 18 2.67 -2.20 -3.23
CA LYS A 18 4.00 -1.55 -3.28
C LYS A 18 3.96 -0.13 -2.76
N GLU A 19 2.98 0.67 -3.19
CA GLU A 19 2.76 2.05 -2.73
C GLU A 19 2.61 2.10 -1.21
N ARG A 20 1.77 1.24 -0.65
CA ARG A 20 1.59 1.08 0.80
C ARG A 20 2.90 0.80 1.53
N THR A 21 3.70 -0.13 1.00
CA THR A 21 5.00 -0.51 1.57
C THR A 21 5.98 0.66 1.54
N MET A 22 5.97 1.46 0.46
CA MET A 22 6.79 2.67 0.37
C MET A 22 6.38 3.71 1.41
N CYS A 23 5.09 4.01 1.54
CA CYS A 23 4.62 4.97 2.55
C CYS A 23 4.95 4.53 3.99
N LEU A 24 4.87 3.22 4.30
CA LEU A 24 5.30 2.68 5.59
C LEU A 24 6.79 2.92 5.84
N LYS A 25 7.63 2.70 4.82
CA LYS A 25 9.06 2.95 4.90
C LYS A 25 9.37 4.44 5.11
N GLU A 26 8.66 5.33 4.44
CA GLU A 26 8.79 6.79 4.66
C GLU A 26 8.46 7.19 6.11
N VAL A 27 7.41 6.61 6.68
CA VAL A 27 7.06 6.86 8.10
C VAL A 27 8.15 6.33 9.04
N GLU A 28 8.69 5.15 8.78
CA GLU A 28 9.77 4.56 9.59
C GLU A 28 11.04 5.42 9.52
N GLU A 29 11.50 5.75 8.32
CA GLU A 29 12.70 6.57 8.09
C GLU A 29 12.53 7.99 8.65
N GLY A 30 11.37 8.61 8.41
CA GLY A 30 11.06 9.93 8.95
C GLY A 30 10.97 9.95 10.48
N SER A 31 10.47 8.87 11.10
CA SER A 31 10.44 8.75 12.57
C SER A 31 11.84 8.62 13.16
N LYS A 32 12.71 7.80 12.55
CA LYS A 32 14.13 7.70 12.94
C LYS A 32 14.84 9.05 12.80
N GLN A 33 14.58 9.78 11.71
CA GLN A 33 15.14 11.11 11.52
C GLN A 33 14.72 12.09 12.62
N ILE A 34 13.46 12.06 13.05
CA ILE A 34 12.98 12.89 14.18
C ILE A 34 13.72 12.55 15.47
N GLU A 35 13.93 11.26 15.75
CA GLU A 35 14.69 10.83 16.92
C GLU A 35 16.13 11.33 16.89
N GLU A 36 16.80 11.21 15.73
CA GLU A 36 18.16 11.74 15.54
C GLU A 36 18.23 13.27 15.68
N MET A 37 17.24 14.00 15.15
CA MET A 37 17.15 15.46 15.30
C MET A 37 16.98 15.86 16.76
N LYS A 38 16.17 15.11 17.53
CA LYS A 38 16.00 15.32 18.97
C LYS A 38 17.31 15.06 19.74
N LEU A 39 18.05 14.01 19.39
CA LEU A 39 19.35 13.69 20.00
C LEU A 39 20.43 14.74 19.72
N ARG A 40 20.37 15.40 18.57
CA ARG A 40 21.30 16.47 18.19
C ARG A 40 20.85 17.86 18.62
N GLU A 41 19.78 17.96 19.41
CA GLU A 41 19.20 19.22 19.87
C GLU A 41 18.88 20.19 18.72
N ALA A 42 18.40 19.66 17.58
CA ALA A 42 17.98 20.46 16.44
C ALA A 42 16.86 21.44 16.83
N GLU A 43 16.70 22.50 16.05
CA GLU A 43 15.72 23.54 16.35
C GLU A 43 14.28 22.98 16.34
N SER A 44 13.46 23.46 17.29
CA SER A 44 12.07 22.99 17.45
C SER A 44 11.23 23.15 16.17
N TYR A 45 11.49 24.20 15.37
CA TYR A 45 10.80 24.41 14.11
C TYR A 45 11.13 23.31 13.08
N GLU A 46 12.40 22.91 12.98
CA GLU A 46 12.84 21.87 12.05
C GLU A 46 12.24 20.51 12.43
N ILE A 47 12.24 20.18 13.73
CA ILE A 47 11.61 18.95 14.24
C ILE A 47 10.12 18.92 13.91
N LYS A 48 9.40 20.04 14.14
CA LYS A 48 7.96 20.13 13.84
C LYS A 48 7.66 19.96 12.34
N LYS A 49 8.50 20.52 11.49
CA LYS A 49 8.39 20.36 10.03
C LYS A 49 8.54 18.89 9.64
N GLN A 50 9.51 18.19 10.21
CA GLN A 50 9.69 16.77 9.95
C GLN A 50 8.51 15.93 10.49
N GLU A 51 7.98 16.26 11.67
CA GLU A 51 6.78 15.63 12.23
C GLU A 51 5.51 15.86 11.37
N GLU A 52 5.42 16.98 10.67
CA GLU A 52 4.35 17.24 9.71
C GLU A 52 4.46 16.33 8.46
N LEU A 53 5.66 16.19 7.90
CA LEU A 53 5.92 15.27 6.78
C LEU A 53 5.57 13.83 7.14
N VAL A 54 5.98 13.36 8.32
CA VAL A 54 5.62 12.00 8.79
C VAL A 54 4.12 11.83 8.91
N ARG A 55 3.39 12.84 9.41
CA ARG A 55 1.92 12.82 9.47
C ARG A 55 1.26 12.80 8.09
N GLU A 56 1.86 13.45 7.10
CA GLU A 56 1.39 13.36 5.71
C GLU A 56 1.54 11.95 5.15
N SER A 57 2.70 11.30 5.31
CA SER A 57 2.88 9.90 4.89
C SER A 57 1.94 8.95 5.64
N GLN A 58 1.67 9.19 6.93
CA GLN A 58 0.66 8.42 7.68
C GLN A 58 -0.76 8.57 7.10
N ARG A 59 -1.16 9.79 6.69
CA ARG A 59 -2.44 10.01 6.00
C ARG A 59 -2.49 9.31 4.65
N ALA A 60 -1.37 9.29 3.92
CA ALA A 60 -1.27 8.56 2.66
C ALA A 60 -1.50 7.05 2.85
N ILE A 61 -0.94 6.44 3.91
CA ILE A 61 -1.17 5.02 4.25
C ILE A 61 -2.66 4.72 4.37
N VAL A 62 -3.42 5.55 5.11
CA VAL A 62 -4.87 5.37 5.30
C VAL A 62 -5.61 5.44 3.96
N ALA A 63 -5.24 6.38 3.08
CA ALA A 63 -5.86 6.50 1.77
C ALA A 63 -5.55 5.29 0.87
N VAL A 64 -4.33 4.77 0.91
CA VAL A 64 -3.94 3.56 0.17
C VAL A 64 -4.62 2.31 0.74
N ASP A 65 -4.80 2.25 2.06
CA ASP A 65 -5.55 1.17 2.73
C ASP A 65 -6.97 1.01 2.20
N ILE A 66 -7.70 2.11 2.09
CA ILE A 66 -9.07 2.10 1.55
C ILE A 66 -9.07 1.61 0.09
N LYS A 67 -8.08 2.02 -0.72
CA LYS A 67 -7.95 1.57 -2.11
C LYS A 67 -7.61 0.09 -2.19
N LEU A 68 -6.73 -0.40 -1.32
CA LEU A 68 -6.32 -1.81 -1.25
C LEU A 68 -7.51 -2.72 -0.98
N GLU A 69 -8.32 -2.42 0.04
CA GLU A 69 -9.51 -3.22 0.37
C GLU A 69 -10.52 -3.24 -0.78
N LYS A 70 -10.77 -2.07 -1.39
CA LYS A 70 -11.65 -1.97 -2.55
C LYS A 70 -11.14 -2.82 -3.72
N GLU A 71 -9.84 -2.71 -4.04
CA GLU A 71 -9.24 -3.41 -5.16
C GLU A 71 -9.17 -4.92 -4.94
N LYS A 72 -8.85 -5.35 -3.70
CA LYS A 72 -8.90 -6.73 -3.27
C LYS A 72 -10.30 -7.33 -3.44
N LYS A 73 -11.33 -6.60 -3.04
CA LYS A 73 -12.72 -7.03 -3.24
C LYS A 73 -13.05 -7.15 -4.73
N CYS A 74 -12.76 -6.13 -5.53
CA CYS A 74 -12.99 -6.17 -6.98
C CYS A 74 -12.32 -7.38 -7.65
N LEU A 75 -11.05 -7.64 -7.34
CA LEU A 75 -10.33 -8.78 -7.90
C LEU A 75 -10.91 -10.11 -7.43
N SER A 76 -11.35 -10.21 -6.17
CA SER A 76 -12.00 -11.40 -5.64
C SER A 76 -13.33 -11.68 -6.36
N ASP A 77 -14.16 -10.65 -6.53
CA ASP A 77 -15.45 -10.75 -7.23
C ASP A 77 -15.23 -11.18 -8.70
N ILE A 78 -14.23 -10.61 -9.39
CA ILE A 78 -13.86 -11.01 -10.76
C ILE A 78 -13.47 -12.48 -10.84
N ILE A 79 -12.72 -13.00 -9.86
CA ILE A 79 -12.30 -14.40 -9.84
C ILE A 79 -13.48 -15.34 -9.60
N LEU A 80 -14.43 -14.95 -8.75
CA LEU A 80 -15.61 -15.76 -8.43
C LEU A 80 -16.52 -15.95 -9.65
N ASP A 81 -16.73 -14.88 -10.42
CA ASP A 81 -17.59 -14.88 -11.60
C ASP A 81 -16.83 -15.18 -12.92
N TYR A 82 -15.58 -15.64 -12.84
CA TYR A 82 -14.73 -15.80 -14.02
C TYR A 82 -15.10 -17.03 -14.87
N ASP A 83 -15.52 -16.82 -16.11
CA ASP A 83 -15.85 -17.86 -17.09
C ASP A 83 -14.90 -17.88 -18.32
N GLY A 84 -13.84 -17.07 -18.28
CA GLY A 84 -12.88 -16.93 -19.36
C GLY A 84 -11.81 -18.02 -19.42
N ALA A 85 -10.96 -17.94 -20.44
CA ALA A 85 -9.86 -18.90 -20.66
C ALA A 85 -8.50 -18.46 -20.09
N GLU A 86 -8.37 -17.26 -19.51
CA GLU A 86 -7.10 -16.81 -18.94
C GLU A 86 -6.81 -17.52 -17.60
N SER A 87 -5.52 -17.75 -17.32
CA SER A 87 -5.13 -18.33 -16.03
C SER A 87 -5.42 -17.36 -14.88
N LEU A 88 -6.02 -17.89 -13.81
CA LEU A 88 -6.30 -17.18 -12.56
C LEU A 88 -5.12 -17.21 -11.57
N GLU A 89 -4.03 -17.92 -11.88
CA GLU A 89 -2.93 -18.16 -10.94
C GLU A 89 -2.30 -16.86 -10.43
N ALA A 90 -1.97 -15.93 -11.32
CA ALA A 90 -1.37 -14.66 -10.93
C ALA A 90 -2.30 -13.85 -10.02
N ALA A 91 -3.59 -13.80 -10.33
CA ALA A 91 -4.58 -13.08 -9.52
C ALA A 91 -4.74 -13.70 -8.13
N LYS A 92 -4.79 -15.04 -8.04
CA LYS A 92 -4.84 -15.78 -6.79
C LYS A 92 -3.57 -15.61 -5.95
N ASP A 93 -2.40 -15.61 -6.60
CA ASP A 93 -1.12 -15.37 -5.92
C ASP A 93 -1.06 -13.96 -5.31
N VAL A 94 -1.48 -12.93 -6.05
CA VAL A 94 -1.53 -11.55 -5.52
C VAL A 94 -2.47 -11.45 -4.33
N LEU A 95 -3.66 -12.05 -4.40
CA LEU A 95 -4.59 -12.09 -3.25
C LEU A 95 -3.98 -12.82 -2.05
N LYS A 96 -3.30 -13.95 -2.28
CA LYS A 96 -2.61 -14.66 -1.19
C LYS A 96 -1.53 -13.80 -0.55
N ARG A 97 -0.70 -13.12 -1.35
CA ARG A 97 0.31 -12.17 -0.85
C ARG A 97 -0.34 -11.01 -0.10
N TYR A 98 -1.48 -10.52 -0.57
CA TYR A 98 -2.26 -9.51 0.14
C TYR A 98 -2.64 -9.98 1.55
N GLU A 99 -3.25 -11.17 1.67
CA GLU A 99 -3.66 -11.72 2.96
C GLU A 99 -2.48 -11.93 3.91
N ILE A 100 -1.34 -12.42 3.41
CA ILE A 100 -0.13 -12.63 4.22
C ILE A 100 0.39 -11.31 4.80
N VAL A 101 0.40 -10.23 4.01
CA VAL A 101 1.03 -8.96 4.39
C VAL A 101 0.04 -8.03 5.12
N PHE A 102 -1.24 -8.09 4.76
CA PHE A 102 -2.24 -7.10 5.16
C PHE A 102 -3.51 -7.69 5.80
N GLY A 103 -3.75 -9.00 5.69
CA GLY A 103 -5.00 -9.65 6.13
C GLY A 103 -5.14 -9.89 7.63
N ALA A 104 -4.09 -9.68 8.42
CA ALA A 104 -4.12 -9.85 9.88
C ALA A 104 -4.55 -8.58 10.65
N ARG A 105 -5.27 -7.66 10.01
CA ARG A 105 -5.70 -6.39 10.60
C ARG A 105 -7.16 -6.41 11.02
#